data_AF-A0A963MFN9-F1
#
_entry.id   AF-A0A963MFN9-F1
#
_cell.length_a   1.000
_cell.length_b   1.000
_cell.length_c   1.000
_cell.angle_alpha   90.00
_cell.angle_beta   90.00
_cell.angle_gamma   90.00
#
_symmetry.space_group_name_H-M   'P 1'
#
loop_
_entity.id
_entity.type
_entity.pdbx_description
1 polymer ?
#
loop_
_entity_poly.entity_id
_entity_poly.type
_entity_poly.pdbx_seq_one_letter_code
_entity_poly.pdbx_strand_id
1 'polypeptide(L)'
;MTEILSLRGAPALSAPRLARLGQTLGHIVSRFHGVRAEFQYFVELRGTLGDEARARLVDLLGAHPASEHDPDGHLLLVTPRLGTISPWSSKATDIAHQCGFDTVVRIERAIAYYISAKGDVAGQRAAIVPALHDRMTESVLDSADAAHALFQHYPPQPLATVDILGGGRAALAAANGELGLALSEDEIDYLLDNFTRIARNPTDVELMMFAQANSEHCRHKIFNADWVIDARPMDKSLFGMIRETHAAQPEGTVVAYSDNASVIEGAAVDTLYPEADGRWAFRNELTHILAKVETHNHPTAISPFPGASTGSGGEIRDEGATGRGSRPKAGLAGFSVSNLQIPEFAQAWEKAYGKPERIASALDIMIEGPLGAA
;
A
#
# COMPACT_ATOMS: atom_id res chain seq x y z
N MET A 1 -0.57 -30.66 9.71
CA MET A 1 0.02 -29.58 10.53
C MET A 1 1.11 -28.94 9.70
N THR A 2 1.15 -27.61 9.66
CA THR A 2 2.25 -26.90 9.00
C THR A 2 3.42 -26.75 9.97
N GLU A 3 4.63 -26.79 9.44
CA GLU A 3 5.87 -26.52 10.17
C GLU A 3 6.37 -25.13 9.75
N ILE A 4 6.94 -24.37 10.68
CA ILE A 4 7.57 -23.09 10.37
C ILE A 4 9.07 -23.23 10.57
N LEU A 5 9.80 -23.19 9.46
CA LEU A 5 11.26 -23.20 9.44
C LEU A 5 11.77 -21.77 9.58
N SER A 6 12.61 -21.52 10.60
CA SER A 6 13.31 -20.24 10.78
C SER A 6 14.76 -20.36 10.30
N LEU A 7 15.17 -19.46 9.40
CA LEU A 7 16.51 -19.42 8.81
C LEU A 7 17.12 -18.03 9.02
N ARG A 8 18.32 -17.97 9.62
CA ARG A 8 19.09 -16.72 9.71
C ARG A 8 19.71 -16.37 8.36
N GLY A 9 19.76 -15.09 8.04
CA GLY A 9 20.28 -14.57 6.78
C GLY A 9 21.47 -13.64 6.95
N ALA A 10 21.92 -13.10 5.84
CA ALA A 10 23.03 -12.16 5.78
C ALA A 10 22.74 -10.85 6.55
N PRO A 11 23.77 -10.04 6.87
CA PRO A 11 23.59 -8.72 7.45
C PRO A 11 22.60 -7.86 6.64
N ALA A 12 21.63 -7.26 7.33
CA ALA A 12 20.51 -6.54 6.69
C ALA A 12 20.85 -5.08 6.35
N LEU A 13 21.87 -4.50 6.98
CA LEU A 13 22.23 -3.09 6.82
C LEU A 13 23.70 -2.94 6.41
N SER A 14 23.96 -1.99 5.51
CA SER A 14 25.32 -1.56 5.19
C SER A 14 25.96 -0.84 6.37
N ALA A 15 27.30 -0.81 6.43
CA ALA A 15 28.04 -0.19 7.53
C ALA A 15 27.63 1.28 7.80
N PRO A 16 27.41 2.15 6.79
CA PRO A 16 26.93 3.52 7.05
C PRO A 16 25.53 3.60 7.66
N ARG A 17 24.59 2.75 7.21
CA ARG A 17 23.22 2.68 7.78
C ARG A 17 23.27 2.19 9.22
N LEU A 18 24.05 1.15 9.49
CA LEU A 18 24.24 0.61 10.83
C LEU A 18 24.89 1.63 11.77
N ALA A 19 25.88 2.40 11.30
CA ALA A 19 26.50 3.47 12.07
C ALA A 19 25.51 4.58 12.44
N ARG A 20 24.68 5.03 11.49
CA ARG A 20 23.64 6.05 11.74
C ARG A 20 22.59 5.56 12.74
N LEU A 21 22.15 4.31 12.60
CA LEU A 21 21.26 3.69 13.58
C LEU A 21 21.92 3.60 14.96
N GLY A 22 23.19 3.17 15.01
CA GLY A 22 23.97 3.09 16.24
C GLY A 22 24.11 4.43 16.96
N GLN A 23 24.31 5.54 16.25
CA GLN A 23 24.30 6.88 16.83
C GLN A 23 22.94 7.21 17.45
N THR A 24 21.86 6.96 16.71
CA THR A 24 20.47 7.20 17.18
C THR A 24 20.19 6.40 18.45
N LEU A 25 20.48 5.10 18.45
CA LEU A 25 20.29 4.24 19.61
C LEU A 25 21.21 4.61 20.78
N GLY A 26 22.43 5.10 20.52
CA GLY A 26 23.36 5.57 21.54
C GLY A 26 22.87 6.79 22.32
N HIS A 27 21.98 7.61 21.74
CA HIS A 27 21.31 8.71 22.44
C HIS A 27 20.13 8.23 23.32
N ILE A 28 19.59 7.04 23.04
CA ILE A 28 18.44 6.47 23.74
C ILE A 28 18.92 5.55 24.88
N VAL A 29 19.87 4.66 24.57
CA VAL A 29 20.30 3.58 25.44
C VAL A 29 21.59 3.92 26.18
N SER A 30 21.52 3.93 27.51
CA SER A 30 22.70 4.19 28.34
C SER A 30 23.74 3.05 28.20
N ARG A 31 25.03 3.41 28.16
CA ARG A 31 26.14 2.45 28.02
C ARG A 31 25.94 1.50 26.81
N PHE A 32 25.49 2.06 25.69
CA PHE A 32 25.38 1.38 24.40
C PHE A 32 26.76 0.96 23.86
N HIS A 33 26.86 -0.27 23.37
CA HIS A 33 28.09 -0.82 22.79
C HIS A 33 27.97 -1.06 21.28
N GLY A 34 26.76 -1.35 20.77
CA GLY A 34 26.56 -1.57 19.35
C GLY A 34 25.20 -2.17 19.03
N VAL A 35 24.88 -2.16 17.74
CA VAL A 35 23.72 -2.83 17.16
C VAL A 35 24.16 -3.68 15.98
N ARG A 36 23.59 -4.88 15.86
CA ARG A 36 23.70 -5.72 14.66
C ARG A 36 22.31 -5.88 14.05
N ALA A 37 22.25 -6.06 12.74
CA ALA A 37 21.01 -6.31 12.02
C ALA A 37 21.25 -7.43 11.01
N GLU A 38 20.48 -8.52 11.12
CA GLU A 38 20.52 -9.67 10.21
C GLU A 38 19.14 -9.89 9.61
N PHE A 39 19.07 -10.33 8.36
CA PHE A 39 17.81 -10.85 7.85
C PHE A 39 17.45 -12.14 8.57
N GLN A 40 16.16 -12.38 8.74
CA GLN A 40 15.64 -13.66 9.20
C GLN A 40 14.47 -14.05 8.31
N TYR A 41 14.45 -15.30 7.88
CA TYR A 41 13.43 -15.85 6.99
C TYR A 41 12.60 -16.88 7.74
N PHE A 42 11.29 -16.82 7.53
CA PHE A 42 10.33 -17.77 8.08
C PHE A 42 9.60 -18.45 6.92
N VAL A 43 9.63 -19.77 6.89
CA VAL A 43 9.06 -20.56 5.80
C VAL A 43 8.01 -21.50 6.39
N GLU A 44 6.75 -21.26 6.06
CA GLU A 44 5.68 -22.20 6.36
C GLU A 44 5.70 -23.33 5.34
N LEU A 45 5.75 -24.57 5.84
CA LEU A 45 5.86 -25.78 5.07
C LEU A 45 4.66 -26.70 5.32
N ARG A 46 4.13 -27.29 4.25
CA ARG A 46 3.20 -28.42 4.30
C ARG A 46 4.03 -29.71 4.42
N GLY A 47 4.42 -30.04 5.65
CA GLY A 47 5.30 -31.17 5.96
C GLY A 47 6.76 -30.75 6.10
N THR A 48 7.68 -31.70 6.02
CA THR A 48 9.11 -31.49 6.23
C THR A 48 9.88 -31.38 4.91
N LEU A 49 11.00 -30.65 4.91
CA LEU A 49 11.98 -30.69 3.82
C LEU A 49 13.10 -31.68 4.15
N GLY A 50 13.52 -32.49 3.18
CA GLY A 50 14.76 -33.25 3.28
C GLY A 50 15.99 -32.33 3.22
N ASP A 51 17.15 -32.83 3.67
CA ASP A 51 18.36 -32.01 3.82
C ASP A 51 18.81 -31.34 2.52
N GLU A 52 18.75 -32.04 1.38
CA GLU A 52 19.11 -31.48 0.07
C GLU A 52 18.16 -30.33 -0.34
N ALA A 53 16.85 -30.52 -0.15
CA ALA A 53 15.87 -29.48 -0.44
C ALA A 53 16.05 -28.28 0.50
N ARG A 54 16.34 -28.53 1.78
CA ARG A 54 16.61 -27.47 2.76
C ARG A 54 17.87 -26.68 2.38
N ALA A 55 18.95 -27.34 1.97
CA ALA A 55 20.17 -26.67 1.51
C ALA A 55 19.89 -25.78 0.28
N ARG A 56 19.17 -26.31 -0.72
CA ARG A 56 18.74 -25.53 -1.90
C ARG A 56 17.87 -24.33 -1.53
N LEU A 57 16.99 -24.47 -0.53
CA LEU A 57 16.14 -23.37 -0.06
C LEU A 57 16.96 -22.29 0.66
N VAL A 58 17.96 -22.70 1.45
CA VAL A 58 18.91 -21.78 2.10
C VAL A 58 19.66 -20.97 1.04
N ASP A 59 20.16 -21.62 -0.01
CA ASP A 59 20.85 -20.96 -1.12
C ASP A 59 19.91 -20.01 -1.88
N LEU A 60 18.67 -20.44 -2.14
CA LEU A 60 17.65 -19.63 -2.82
C LEU A 60 17.35 -18.32 -2.06
N LEU A 61 17.28 -18.40 -0.74
CA LEU A 61 17.02 -17.24 0.13
C LEU A 61 18.28 -16.43 0.44
N GLY A 62 19.47 -16.93 0.10
CA GLY A 62 20.73 -16.39 0.58
C GLY A 62 20.77 -16.37 2.12
N ALA A 63 20.21 -17.40 2.76
CA ALA A 63 20.09 -17.52 4.21
C ALA A 63 21.42 -17.95 4.85
N HIS A 64 22.46 -17.14 4.61
CA HIS A 64 23.82 -17.35 5.09
C HIS A 64 24.17 -16.28 6.13
N PRO A 65 24.09 -16.60 7.43
CA PRO A 65 24.46 -15.65 8.48
C PRO A 65 25.96 -15.36 8.45
N ALA A 66 26.35 -14.19 8.96
CA ALA A 66 27.76 -13.81 9.05
C ALA A 66 28.54 -14.65 10.09
N SER A 67 27.83 -15.29 11.03
CA SER A 67 28.38 -16.22 12.01
C SER A 67 27.35 -17.30 12.31
N GLU A 68 27.82 -18.53 12.51
CA GLU A 68 26.99 -19.65 12.96
C GLU A 68 26.49 -19.48 14.39
N HIS A 69 27.20 -18.68 15.21
CA HIS A 69 26.78 -18.38 16.58
C HIS A 69 25.67 -17.33 16.59
N ASP A 70 24.75 -17.47 17.52
CA ASP A 70 23.70 -16.47 17.72
C ASP A 70 24.32 -15.14 18.18
N PRO A 71 23.84 -13.99 17.66
CA PRO A 71 24.43 -12.71 18.01
C PRO A 71 24.12 -12.36 19.47
N ASP A 72 25.13 -11.86 20.17
CA ASP A 72 24.95 -11.30 21.51
C ASP A 72 24.09 -10.02 21.47
N GLY A 73 23.22 -9.86 22.46
CA GLY A 73 22.43 -8.65 22.66
C GLY A 73 20.94 -8.93 22.88
N HIS A 74 20.18 -7.86 23.13
CA HIS A 74 18.74 -7.93 23.22
C HIS A 74 18.13 -7.93 21.81
N LEU A 75 17.36 -8.97 21.49
CA LEU A 75 16.70 -9.15 20.19
C LEU A 75 15.43 -8.27 20.12
N LEU A 76 15.31 -7.53 19.03
CA LEU A 76 14.05 -6.96 18.55
C LEU A 76 13.88 -7.37 17.09
N LEU A 77 12.86 -8.16 16.80
CA LEU A 77 12.58 -8.68 15.47
C LEU A 77 11.53 -7.81 14.78
N VAL A 78 11.93 -7.10 13.73
CA VAL A 78 11.03 -6.29 12.90
C VAL A 78 10.47 -7.16 11.78
N THR A 79 9.16 -7.33 11.76
CA THR A 79 8.41 -8.10 10.75
C THR A 79 7.41 -7.20 10.04
N PRO A 80 6.84 -7.62 8.91
CA PRO A 80 5.58 -7.04 8.44
C PRO A 80 4.54 -7.10 9.56
N ARG A 81 3.59 -6.17 9.55
CA ARG A 81 2.55 -6.12 10.55
C ARG A 81 1.80 -7.46 10.59
N LEU A 82 1.55 -7.99 11.78
CA LEU A 82 0.77 -9.21 11.95
C LEU A 82 -0.60 -9.06 11.26
N GLY A 83 -1.01 -10.08 10.50
CA GLY A 83 -2.20 -10.04 9.65
C GLY A 83 -1.97 -9.46 8.26
N THR A 84 -0.75 -9.07 7.90
CA THR A 84 -0.38 -8.65 6.54
C THR A 84 0.58 -9.64 5.88
N ILE A 85 0.68 -9.58 4.55
CA ILE A 85 1.63 -10.35 3.75
C ILE A 85 2.45 -9.33 2.96
N SER A 86 3.78 -9.39 3.07
CA SER A 86 4.63 -8.42 2.37
C SER A 86 4.66 -8.70 0.85
N PRO A 87 4.87 -7.67 0.00
CA PRO A 87 5.11 -7.92 -1.43
C PRO A 87 6.35 -8.79 -1.70
N TRP A 88 7.32 -8.77 -0.77
CA TRP A 88 8.47 -9.66 -0.80
C TRP A 88 8.04 -11.12 -0.59
N SER A 89 7.13 -11.38 0.36
CA SER A 89 6.59 -12.70 0.65
C SER A 89 5.94 -13.33 -0.57
N SER A 90 5.08 -12.59 -1.28
CA SER A 90 4.44 -13.08 -2.50
C SER A 90 5.48 -13.50 -3.54
N LYS A 91 6.45 -12.63 -3.87
CA LYS A 91 7.48 -12.93 -4.88
C LYS A 91 8.41 -14.06 -4.46
N ALA A 92 8.83 -14.10 -3.19
CA ALA A 92 9.72 -15.15 -2.68
C ALA A 92 9.02 -16.52 -2.71
N THR A 93 7.73 -16.55 -2.36
CA THR A 93 6.91 -17.76 -2.43
C THR A 93 6.74 -18.23 -3.88
N ASP A 94 6.43 -17.31 -4.81
CA ASP A 94 6.32 -17.63 -6.24
C ASP A 94 7.64 -18.19 -6.79
N ILE A 95 8.78 -17.56 -6.46
CA ILE A 95 10.11 -18.04 -6.86
C ILE A 95 10.36 -19.45 -6.31
N ALA A 96 10.03 -19.70 -5.05
CA ALA A 96 10.20 -21.02 -4.45
C ALA A 96 9.37 -22.08 -5.20
N HIS A 97 8.12 -21.79 -5.54
CA HIS A 97 7.28 -22.68 -6.35
C HIS A 97 7.88 -22.94 -7.73
N GLN A 98 8.38 -21.91 -8.42
CA GLN A 98 9.04 -22.08 -9.73
C GLN A 98 10.36 -22.86 -9.65
N CYS A 99 10.98 -22.93 -8.47
CA CYS A 99 12.15 -23.77 -8.19
C CYS A 99 11.81 -25.20 -7.73
N GLY A 100 10.52 -25.56 -7.72
CA GLY A 100 10.02 -26.89 -7.37
C GLY A 100 9.79 -27.13 -5.88
N PHE A 101 9.64 -26.07 -5.07
CA PHE A 101 9.33 -26.19 -3.64
C PHE A 101 7.82 -26.22 -3.37
N ASP A 102 7.12 -27.25 -3.85
CA ASP A 102 5.66 -27.37 -3.74
C ASP A 102 5.13 -27.47 -2.29
N THR A 103 6.00 -27.84 -1.35
CA THR A 103 5.66 -27.90 0.08
C THR A 103 5.67 -26.53 0.75
N VAL A 104 6.29 -25.51 0.16
CA VAL A 104 6.28 -24.15 0.70
C VAL A 104 4.87 -23.58 0.57
N VAL A 105 4.27 -23.24 1.71
CA VAL A 105 2.98 -22.54 1.77
C VAL A 105 3.21 -21.05 1.59
N ARG A 106 4.17 -20.49 2.35
CA ARG A 106 4.53 -19.07 2.29
C ARG A 106 5.90 -18.82 2.90
N ILE A 107 6.63 -17.85 2.36
CA ILE A 107 7.90 -17.37 2.89
C ILE A 107 7.72 -15.93 3.37
N GLU A 108 8.23 -15.55 4.53
CA GLU A 108 8.29 -14.17 4.99
C GLU A 108 9.70 -13.79 5.44
N ARG A 109 10.03 -12.49 5.35
CA ARG A 109 11.32 -11.94 5.78
C ARG A 109 11.13 -10.90 6.87
N ALA A 110 12.05 -10.94 7.83
CA ALA A 110 12.16 -10.02 8.94
C ALA A 110 13.60 -9.48 9.05
N ILE A 111 13.78 -8.45 9.87
CA ILE A 111 15.10 -7.95 10.29
C ILE A 111 15.23 -8.16 11.80
N ALA A 112 16.19 -8.99 12.20
CA ALA A 112 16.55 -9.22 13.59
C ALA A 112 17.60 -8.19 14.02
N TYR A 113 17.21 -7.27 14.90
CA TYR A 113 18.13 -6.31 15.53
C TYR A 113 18.62 -6.85 16.86
N TYR A 114 19.93 -6.90 17.04
CA TYR A 114 20.57 -7.30 18.29
C TYR A 114 21.28 -6.09 18.89
N ILE A 115 20.74 -5.60 20.01
CA ILE A 115 21.21 -4.39 20.69
C ILE A 115 22.08 -4.79 21.88
N SER A 116 23.35 -4.39 21.85
CA SER A 116 24.29 -4.63 22.94
C SER A 116 24.49 -3.36 23.76
N ALA A 117 24.17 -3.44 25.05
CA ALA A 117 24.37 -2.36 26.02
C ALA A 117 24.50 -2.91 27.45
N LYS A 118 25.07 -2.13 28.38
CA LYS A 118 24.96 -2.40 29.83
C LYS A 118 23.72 -1.77 30.46
N GLY A 119 23.07 -0.85 29.76
CA GLY A 119 21.81 -0.24 30.18
C GLY A 119 20.60 -1.15 30.00
N ASP A 120 19.46 -0.72 30.51
CA ASP A 120 18.19 -1.45 30.41
C ASP A 120 17.53 -1.27 29.04
N VAL A 121 17.91 -2.12 28.08
CA VAL A 121 17.32 -2.12 26.73
C VAL A 121 15.82 -2.43 26.78
N ALA A 122 15.42 -3.39 27.61
CA ALA A 122 14.02 -3.83 27.71
C ALA A 122 13.12 -2.72 28.27
N GLY A 123 13.55 -2.03 29.33
CA GLY A 123 12.82 -0.88 29.90
C GLY A 123 12.76 0.33 28.97
N GLN A 124 13.67 0.43 28.00
CA GLN A 124 13.72 1.52 27.02
C GLN A 124 13.08 1.18 25.67
N ARG A 125 12.42 0.01 25.55
CA ARG A 125 11.80 -0.49 24.32
C ARG A 125 10.93 0.55 23.60
N ALA A 126 10.09 1.27 24.34
CA ALA A 126 9.18 2.27 23.76
C ALA A 126 9.90 3.43 23.05
N ALA A 127 11.12 3.78 23.49
CA ALA A 127 11.92 4.81 22.84
C ALA A 127 12.76 4.26 21.68
N ILE A 128 13.14 2.98 21.73
CA ILE A 128 13.96 2.30 20.71
C ILE A 128 13.12 1.95 19.47
N VAL A 129 11.94 1.37 19.69
CA VAL A 129 11.07 0.81 18.63
C VAL A 129 10.80 1.79 17.48
N PRO A 130 10.49 3.08 17.71
CA PRO A 130 10.28 4.05 16.64
C PRO A 130 11.50 4.27 15.71
N ALA A 131 12.72 3.95 16.17
CA ALA A 131 13.93 4.08 15.35
C ALA A 131 14.22 2.85 14.48
N LEU A 132 13.51 1.74 14.68
CA LEU A 132 13.78 0.46 14.04
C LEU A 132 12.77 0.04 12.97
N HIS A 133 11.54 0.57 13.03
CA HIS A 133 10.45 0.08 12.19
C HIS A 133 9.53 1.22 11.75
N ASP A 134 8.82 1.00 10.65
CA ASP A 134 7.65 1.77 10.27
C ASP A 134 6.41 1.25 11.00
N ARG A 135 5.90 2.04 11.95
CA ARG A 135 4.68 1.72 12.69
C ARG A 135 3.46 1.49 11.82
N MET A 136 3.44 1.99 10.57
CA MET A 136 2.32 1.89 9.63
C MET A 136 2.30 0.58 8.85
N THR A 137 3.40 -0.17 8.80
CA THR A 137 3.52 -1.37 7.97
C THR A 137 4.18 -2.55 8.68
N GLU A 138 4.86 -2.33 9.80
CA GLU A 138 5.66 -3.32 10.49
C GLU A 138 5.19 -3.56 11.94
N SER A 139 5.74 -4.59 12.57
CA SER A 139 5.57 -4.92 13.98
C SER A 139 6.91 -5.33 14.59
N VAL A 140 7.07 -5.10 15.90
CA VAL A 140 8.28 -5.50 16.63
C VAL A 140 7.95 -6.61 17.61
N LEU A 141 8.59 -7.76 17.41
CA LEU A 141 8.44 -8.99 18.21
C LEU A 141 9.71 -9.22 19.03
N ASP A 142 9.55 -9.91 20.16
CA ASP A 142 10.66 -10.11 21.12
C ASP A 142 11.38 -11.47 20.93
N SER A 143 10.94 -12.31 19.98
CA SER A 143 11.56 -13.60 19.66
C SER A 143 11.24 -14.07 18.24
N ALA A 144 12.03 -15.03 17.75
CA ALA A 144 11.77 -15.74 16.50
C ALA A 144 10.47 -16.55 16.55
N ASP A 145 10.19 -17.22 17.68
CA ASP A 145 8.97 -18.02 17.85
C ASP A 145 7.70 -17.17 17.77
N ALA A 146 7.74 -15.93 18.26
CA ALA A 146 6.62 -15.00 18.13
C ALA A 146 6.28 -14.69 16.66
N ALA A 147 7.23 -14.81 15.73
CA ALA A 147 6.99 -14.60 14.31
C ALA A 147 6.08 -15.67 13.69
N HIS A 148 5.82 -16.79 14.38
CA HIS A 148 4.83 -17.76 13.94
C HIS A 148 3.43 -17.14 13.80
N ALA A 149 3.13 -16.07 14.55
CA ALA A 149 1.89 -15.31 14.41
C ALA A 149 1.69 -14.70 13.01
N LEU A 150 2.76 -14.53 12.23
CA LEU A 150 2.66 -14.12 10.82
C LEU A 150 1.85 -15.14 10.00
N PHE A 151 1.93 -16.42 10.34
CA PHE A 151 1.34 -17.56 9.60
C PHE A 151 0.07 -18.11 10.22
N GLN A 152 -0.57 -17.33 11.08
CA GLN A 152 -1.81 -17.75 11.70
C GLN A 152 -2.95 -17.83 10.67
N HIS A 153 -3.54 -19.02 10.53
CA HIS A 153 -4.70 -19.24 9.68
C HIS A 153 -5.98 -19.02 10.49
N TYR A 154 -6.88 -18.22 9.96
CA TYR A 154 -8.18 -17.93 10.57
C TYR A 154 -9.31 -18.54 9.75
N PRO A 155 -10.34 -19.13 10.37
CA PRO A 155 -11.53 -19.52 9.64
C PRO A 155 -12.23 -18.29 9.05
N PRO A 156 -12.89 -18.41 7.88
CA PRO A 156 -13.69 -17.33 7.32
C PRO A 156 -14.72 -16.81 8.33
N GLN A 157 -14.83 -15.49 8.46
CA GLN A 157 -15.85 -14.87 9.31
C GLN A 157 -17.25 -15.01 8.67
N PRO A 158 -18.31 -15.23 9.46
CA PRO A 158 -19.68 -15.29 8.95
C PRO A 158 -20.15 -13.91 8.47
N LEU A 159 -21.04 -13.91 7.48
CA LEU A 159 -21.72 -12.71 6.99
C LEU A 159 -22.60 -12.10 8.10
N ALA A 160 -22.53 -10.78 8.29
CA ALA A 160 -23.37 -10.08 9.27
C ALA A 160 -24.56 -9.39 8.60
N THR A 161 -25.64 -9.24 9.36
CA THR A 161 -26.88 -8.56 8.93
C THR A 161 -27.25 -7.46 9.90
N VAL A 162 -27.66 -6.30 9.40
CA VAL A 162 -28.11 -5.16 10.22
C VAL A 162 -29.63 -5.21 10.35
N ASP A 163 -30.15 -5.31 11.57
CA ASP A 163 -31.59 -5.50 11.82
C ASP A 163 -32.40 -4.21 11.70
N ILE A 164 -32.69 -3.79 10.46
CA ILE A 164 -33.54 -2.63 10.20
C ILE A 164 -35.03 -2.97 10.25
N LEU A 165 -35.43 -4.23 10.06
CA LEU A 165 -36.84 -4.63 10.15
C LEU A 165 -37.35 -4.58 11.60
N GLY A 166 -36.49 -4.96 12.57
CA GLY A 166 -36.77 -4.80 13.99
C GLY A 166 -36.33 -3.45 14.56
N GLY A 167 -35.14 -2.98 14.20
CA GLY A 167 -34.49 -1.79 14.77
C GLY A 167 -34.68 -0.49 13.99
N GLY A 168 -35.31 -0.55 12.81
CA GLY A 168 -35.61 0.61 11.97
C GLY A 168 -34.36 1.42 11.59
N ARG A 169 -34.58 2.74 11.45
CA ARG A 169 -33.53 3.71 11.13
C ARG A 169 -32.36 3.71 12.12
N ALA A 170 -32.65 3.47 13.41
CA ALA A 170 -31.64 3.52 14.46
C ALA A 170 -30.59 2.41 14.30
N ALA A 171 -31.00 1.21 13.88
CA ALA A 171 -30.07 0.12 13.58
C ALA A 171 -29.11 0.48 12.44
N LEU A 172 -29.61 1.16 11.40
CA LEU A 172 -28.77 1.59 10.28
C LEU A 172 -27.83 2.74 10.66
N ALA A 173 -28.27 3.68 11.50
CA ALA A 173 -27.42 4.73 12.03
C ALA A 173 -26.30 4.19 12.94
N ALA A 174 -26.60 3.17 13.75
CA ALA A 174 -25.58 2.48 14.54
C ALA A 174 -24.55 1.79 13.63
N ALA A 175 -25.02 1.05 12.63
CA ALA A 175 -24.14 0.40 11.65
C ALA A 175 -23.28 1.42 10.87
N ASN A 176 -23.81 2.59 10.53
CA ASN A 176 -23.05 3.68 9.89
C ASN A 176 -21.84 4.10 10.73
N GLY A 177 -22.02 4.24 12.05
CA GLY A 177 -20.95 4.59 12.98
C GLY A 177 -19.96 3.45 13.21
N GLU A 178 -20.45 2.23 13.44
CA GLU A 178 -19.61 1.05 13.74
C GLU A 178 -18.75 0.60 12.55
N LEU A 179 -19.32 0.61 11.35
CA LEU A 179 -18.64 0.21 10.11
C LEU A 179 -17.92 1.38 9.43
N GLY A 180 -18.09 2.62 9.91
CA GLY A 180 -17.46 3.81 9.34
C GLY A 180 -17.92 4.11 7.91
N LEU A 181 -19.21 3.95 7.62
CA LEU A 181 -19.76 4.06 6.26
C LEU A 181 -19.84 5.52 5.77
N ALA A 182 -19.84 6.50 6.68
CA ALA A 182 -19.94 7.93 6.39
C ALA A 182 -21.17 8.31 5.53
N LEU A 183 -22.28 7.59 5.72
CA LEU A 183 -23.55 7.86 5.04
C LEU A 183 -24.17 9.17 5.54
N SER A 184 -24.73 9.95 4.63
CA SER A 184 -25.57 11.10 4.96
C SER A 184 -26.98 10.67 5.39
N GLU A 185 -27.74 11.59 5.99
CA GLU A 185 -29.08 11.29 6.51
C GLU A 185 -30.05 10.83 5.39
N ASP A 186 -29.95 11.42 4.19
CA ASP A 186 -30.73 11.04 3.01
C ASP A 186 -30.29 9.68 2.44
N GLU A 187 -29.02 9.33 2.53
CA GLU A 187 -28.52 8.00 2.14
C GLU A 187 -29.01 6.91 3.10
N ILE A 188 -29.06 7.21 4.41
CA ILE A 188 -29.66 6.34 5.42
C ILE A 188 -31.15 6.11 5.12
N ASP A 189 -31.89 7.19 4.85
CA ASP A 189 -33.32 7.11 4.54
C ASP A 189 -33.56 6.32 3.25
N TYR A 190 -32.76 6.57 2.21
CA TYR A 190 -32.79 5.82 0.95
C TYR A 190 -32.60 4.31 1.17
N LEU A 191 -31.61 3.91 1.98
CA LEU A 191 -31.34 2.51 2.27
C LEU A 191 -32.48 1.88 3.09
N LEU A 192 -32.96 2.58 4.12
CA LEU A 192 -34.07 2.12 4.95
C LEU A 192 -35.32 1.84 4.09
N ASP A 193 -35.70 2.79 3.24
CA ASP A 193 -36.87 2.65 2.36
C ASP A 193 -36.73 1.47 1.40
N ASN A 194 -35.55 1.32 0.79
CA ASN A 194 -35.30 0.24 -0.17
C ASN A 194 -35.33 -1.15 0.47
N PHE A 195 -34.64 -1.34 1.59
CA PHE A 195 -34.58 -2.63 2.26
C PHE A 195 -35.90 -2.98 2.98
N THR A 196 -36.63 -1.97 3.47
CA THR A 196 -38.01 -2.16 3.96
C THR A 196 -38.93 -2.63 2.83
N ARG A 197 -38.86 -2.01 1.65
CA ARG A 197 -39.64 -2.41 0.47
C ARG A 197 -39.34 -3.82 -0.01
N ILE A 198 -38.08 -4.25 0.05
CA ILE A 198 -37.65 -5.61 -0.32
C ILE A 198 -37.92 -6.61 0.82
N ALA A 199 -38.35 -6.13 1.99
CA ALA A 199 -38.72 -6.91 3.17
C ALA A 199 -37.60 -7.84 3.66
N ARG A 200 -36.35 -7.35 3.67
CA ARG A 200 -35.20 -8.04 4.27
C ARG A 200 -34.20 -7.08 4.88
N ASN A 201 -33.45 -7.58 5.85
CA ASN A 201 -32.32 -6.85 6.42
C ASN A 201 -31.15 -6.78 5.41
N PRO A 202 -30.45 -5.64 5.32
CA PRO A 202 -29.21 -5.53 4.56
C PRO A 202 -28.07 -6.30 5.24
N THR A 203 -27.15 -6.80 4.44
CA THR A 203 -25.88 -7.33 4.94
C THR A 203 -24.87 -6.20 5.13
N ASP A 204 -23.89 -6.41 6.00
CA ASP A 204 -22.75 -5.51 6.17
C ASP A 204 -22.02 -5.22 4.84
N VAL A 205 -21.83 -6.25 4.01
CA VAL A 205 -21.20 -6.13 2.68
C VAL A 205 -22.02 -5.26 1.73
N GLU A 206 -23.35 -5.38 1.73
CA GLU A 206 -24.23 -4.54 0.90
C GLU A 206 -24.16 -3.07 1.29
N LEU A 207 -24.12 -2.78 2.59
CA LEU A 207 -23.99 -1.42 3.11
C LEU A 207 -22.62 -0.83 2.80
N MET A 208 -21.55 -1.62 2.99
CA MET A 208 -20.19 -1.22 2.65
C MET A 208 -20.05 -0.93 1.15
N MET A 209 -20.59 -1.80 0.29
CA MET A 209 -20.63 -1.58 -1.16
C MET A 209 -21.33 -0.26 -1.51
N PHE A 210 -22.51 -0.03 -0.94
CA PHE A 210 -23.28 1.19 -1.20
C PHE A 210 -22.51 2.45 -0.75
N ALA A 211 -21.92 2.41 0.45
CA ALA A 211 -21.15 3.51 1.01
C ALA A 211 -19.95 3.88 0.13
N GLN A 212 -19.19 2.88 -0.34
CA GLN A 212 -18.03 3.14 -1.20
C GLN A 212 -18.45 3.72 -2.56
N ALA A 213 -19.50 3.15 -3.19
CA ALA A 213 -19.99 3.60 -4.48
C ALA A 213 -20.58 5.03 -4.46
N ASN A 214 -21.12 5.47 -3.31
CA ASN A 214 -21.73 6.79 -3.14
C ASN A 214 -20.85 7.79 -2.38
N SER A 215 -19.59 7.42 -2.09
CA SER A 215 -18.61 8.36 -1.54
C SER A 215 -18.40 9.56 -2.48
N GLU A 216 -17.93 10.69 -1.93
CA GLU A 216 -17.60 11.87 -2.73
C GLU A 216 -16.58 11.53 -3.83
N HIS A 217 -15.54 10.76 -3.46
CA HIS A 217 -14.47 10.33 -4.35
C HIS A 217 -14.96 9.50 -5.54
N CYS A 218 -15.93 8.59 -5.34
CA CYS A 218 -16.45 7.76 -6.42
C CYS A 218 -17.52 8.48 -7.25
N ARG A 219 -18.42 9.20 -6.59
CA ARG A 219 -19.61 9.79 -7.23
C ARG A 219 -19.36 11.19 -7.79
N HIS A 220 -18.24 11.82 -7.43
CA HIS A 220 -17.88 13.18 -7.85
C HIS A 220 -19.03 14.17 -7.62
N LYS A 221 -19.63 14.12 -6.41
CA LYS A 221 -20.85 14.87 -6.06
C LYS A 221 -20.67 16.37 -6.30
N ILE A 222 -19.53 16.94 -5.88
CA ILE A 222 -19.22 18.38 -6.02
C ILE A 222 -19.10 18.77 -7.51
N PHE A 223 -18.44 17.95 -8.32
CA PHE A 223 -18.25 18.24 -9.74
C PHE A 223 -19.55 18.21 -10.55
N ASN A 224 -20.54 17.46 -10.09
CA ASN A 224 -21.86 17.34 -10.72
C ASN A 224 -22.94 18.21 -10.04
N ALA A 225 -22.61 18.92 -8.97
CA ALA A 225 -23.56 19.74 -8.24
C ALA A 225 -24.03 20.96 -9.04
N ASP A 226 -25.23 21.43 -8.71
CA ASP A 226 -25.70 22.77 -9.05
C ASP A 226 -25.05 23.80 -8.12
N TRP A 227 -24.77 24.98 -8.66
CA TRP A 227 -24.07 26.04 -7.93
C TRP A 227 -24.91 27.31 -7.83
N VAL A 228 -24.84 27.96 -6.67
CA VAL A 228 -25.35 29.32 -6.45
C VAL A 228 -24.19 30.16 -5.93
N ILE A 229 -23.73 31.14 -6.71
CA ILE A 229 -22.59 32.01 -6.36
C ILE A 229 -23.09 33.44 -6.23
N ASP A 230 -22.83 34.08 -5.09
CA ASP A 230 -23.36 35.41 -4.76
C ASP A 230 -24.87 35.51 -4.97
N ALA A 231 -25.61 34.52 -4.47
CA ALA A 231 -27.07 34.36 -4.61
C ALA A 231 -27.58 34.23 -6.06
N ARG A 232 -26.71 33.91 -7.03
CA ARG A 232 -27.09 33.69 -8.43
C ARG A 232 -26.93 32.21 -8.81
N PRO A 233 -27.99 31.53 -9.28
CA PRO A 233 -27.87 30.18 -9.84
C PRO A 233 -26.96 30.18 -11.07
N MET A 234 -26.12 29.16 -11.18
CA MET A 234 -25.23 28.93 -12.31
C MET A 234 -25.83 27.86 -13.24
N ASP A 235 -25.70 28.06 -14.55
CA ASP A 235 -26.34 27.19 -15.55
C ASP A 235 -25.65 25.84 -15.74
N LYS A 236 -24.41 25.68 -15.24
CA LYS A 236 -23.58 24.49 -15.48
C LYS A 236 -22.90 24.05 -14.19
N SER A 237 -22.75 22.73 -14.05
CA SER A 237 -21.86 22.13 -13.06
C SER A 237 -20.38 22.32 -13.46
N LEU A 238 -19.46 22.05 -12.53
CA LEU A 238 -18.03 22.09 -12.84
C LEU A 238 -17.68 21.10 -13.96
N PHE A 239 -18.19 19.88 -13.91
CA PHE A 239 -17.99 18.90 -14.97
C PHE A 239 -18.64 19.32 -16.29
N GLY A 240 -19.82 19.96 -16.22
CA GLY A 240 -20.46 20.58 -17.37
C GLY A 240 -19.55 21.60 -18.06
N MET A 241 -18.90 22.48 -17.30
CA MET A 241 -17.92 23.44 -17.85
C MET A 241 -16.69 22.75 -18.46
N ILE A 242 -16.21 21.63 -17.89
CA ILE A 242 -15.12 20.85 -18.49
C ILE A 242 -15.54 20.25 -19.84
N ARG A 243 -16.77 19.72 -19.96
CA ARG A 243 -17.26 19.15 -21.23
C ARG A 243 -17.40 20.19 -22.35
N GLU A 244 -17.55 21.47 -22.01
CA GLU A 244 -17.59 22.55 -23.01
C GLU A 244 -16.28 22.71 -23.77
N THR A 245 -15.13 22.39 -23.15
CA THR A 245 -13.85 22.49 -23.85
C THR A 245 -13.79 21.51 -25.03
N HIS A 246 -14.25 20.28 -24.80
CA HIS A 246 -14.39 19.27 -25.84
C HIS A 246 -15.49 19.63 -26.85
N ALA A 247 -16.63 20.14 -26.39
CA ALA A 247 -17.70 20.57 -27.30
C ALA A 247 -17.27 21.71 -28.24
N ALA A 248 -16.44 22.64 -27.75
CA ALA A 248 -15.90 23.75 -28.52
C ALA A 248 -14.78 23.31 -29.47
N GLN A 249 -13.96 22.33 -29.07
CA GLN A 249 -12.82 21.84 -29.86
C GLN A 249 -12.73 20.30 -29.81
N PRO A 250 -13.57 19.58 -30.58
CA PRO A 250 -13.61 18.11 -30.55
C PRO A 250 -12.54 17.45 -31.43
N GLU A 251 -11.93 18.21 -32.35
CA GLU A 251 -10.97 17.71 -33.34
C GLU A 251 -9.81 16.96 -32.67
N GLY A 252 -9.48 15.77 -33.21
CA GLY A 252 -8.43 14.92 -32.68
C GLY A 252 -8.81 14.09 -31.45
N THR A 253 -10.04 14.17 -30.94
CA THR A 253 -10.52 13.31 -29.83
C THR A 253 -11.15 12.03 -30.36
N VAL A 254 -10.67 10.87 -29.89
CA VAL A 254 -11.27 9.56 -30.18
C VAL A 254 -12.20 9.12 -29.04
N VAL A 255 -11.79 9.31 -27.79
CA VAL A 255 -12.57 8.97 -26.59
C VAL A 255 -12.43 10.07 -25.53
N ALA A 256 -13.58 10.52 -25.00
CA ALA A 256 -13.63 11.41 -23.84
C ALA A 256 -14.84 11.10 -22.95
N TYR A 257 -14.62 11.06 -21.64
CA TYR A 257 -15.66 10.92 -20.60
C TYR A 257 -16.47 9.61 -20.61
N SER A 258 -16.03 8.59 -21.33
CA SER A 258 -16.74 7.30 -21.45
C SER A 258 -15.85 6.09 -21.16
N ASP A 259 -14.67 6.30 -20.59
CA ASP A 259 -13.69 5.27 -20.26
C ASP A 259 -12.76 5.79 -19.14
N ASN A 260 -11.86 4.95 -18.64
CA ASN A 260 -10.92 5.27 -17.57
C ASN A 260 -9.79 6.22 -18.01
N ALA A 261 -9.56 6.37 -19.31
CA ALA A 261 -8.63 7.35 -19.88
C ALA A 261 -9.25 8.05 -21.11
N SER A 262 -8.68 9.21 -21.45
CA SER A 262 -8.97 9.88 -22.73
C SER A 262 -8.10 9.32 -23.85
N VAL A 263 -8.58 9.36 -25.09
CA VAL A 263 -7.81 8.94 -26.27
C VAL A 263 -7.86 10.01 -27.33
N ILE A 264 -6.70 10.39 -27.85
CA ILE A 264 -6.54 11.32 -28.97
C ILE A 264 -6.00 10.60 -30.21
N GLU A 265 -6.26 11.19 -31.37
CA GLU A 265 -5.73 10.74 -32.64
C GLU A 265 -4.20 10.63 -32.58
N GLY A 266 -3.68 9.59 -33.21
CA GLY A 266 -2.24 9.34 -33.28
C GLY A 266 -1.81 9.22 -34.72
N ALA A 267 -0.86 8.32 -34.99
CA ALA A 267 -0.30 8.17 -36.33
C ALA A 267 -0.09 6.69 -36.69
N ALA A 268 0.02 6.42 -37.99
CA ALA A 268 0.53 5.14 -38.47
C ALA A 268 2.01 5.03 -38.10
N VAL A 269 2.35 4.02 -37.30
CA VAL A 269 3.71 3.76 -36.81
C VAL A 269 4.05 2.29 -36.93
N ASP A 270 5.34 2.00 -37.11
CA ASP A 270 5.84 0.63 -37.12
C ASP A 270 6.01 0.14 -35.68
N THR A 271 5.16 -0.80 -35.27
CA THR A 271 5.20 -1.41 -33.93
C THR A 271 5.78 -2.81 -34.01
N LEU A 272 6.73 -3.10 -33.12
CA LEU A 272 7.44 -4.38 -33.07
C LEU A 272 6.67 -5.38 -32.19
N TYR A 273 6.26 -6.51 -32.78
CA TYR A 273 5.53 -7.58 -32.09
C TYR A 273 6.20 -8.94 -32.26
N PRO A 274 6.03 -9.87 -31.30
CA PRO A 274 6.32 -11.27 -31.52
C PRO A 274 5.27 -11.90 -32.43
N GLU A 275 5.73 -12.60 -33.46
CA GLU A 275 4.91 -13.40 -34.36
C GLU A 275 4.63 -14.78 -33.76
N ALA A 276 3.65 -15.50 -34.33
CA ALA A 276 3.27 -16.83 -33.86
C ALA A 276 4.41 -17.87 -33.92
N ASP A 277 5.42 -17.64 -34.77
CA ASP A 277 6.62 -18.47 -34.90
C ASP A 277 7.78 -18.00 -33.98
N GLY A 278 7.54 -17.01 -33.12
CA GLY A 278 8.50 -16.45 -32.18
C GLY A 278 9.46 -15.41 -32.75
N ARG A 279 9.40 -15.10 -34.06
CA ARG A 279 10.19 -14.01 -34.65
C ARG A 279 9.59 -12.65 -34.29
N TRP A 280 10.43 -11.62 -34.26
CA TRP A 280 9.97 -10.24 -34.08
C TRP A 280 9.83 -9.56 -35.45
N ALA A 281 8.71 -8.89 -35.69
CA ALA A 281 8.45 -8.16 -36.93
C ALA A 281 7.76 -6.82 -36.67
N PHE A 282 8.05 -5.83 -37.52
CA PHE A 282 7.36 -4.56 -37.50
C PHE A 282 6.03 -4.68 -38.24
N ARG A 283 4.98 -4.09 -37.67
CA ARG A 283 3.66 -3.94 -38.28
C ARG A 283 3.31 -2.45 -38.32
N ASN A 284 2.98 -1.95 -39.51
CA ASN A 284 2.53 -0.59 -39.68
C ASN A 284 1.06 -0.49 -39.25
N GLU A 285 0.79 0.18 -38.12
CA GLU A 285 -0.53 0.24 -37.50
C GLU A 285 -0.85 1.66 -37.02
N LEU A 286 -2.11 2.07 -37.16
CA LEU A 286 -2.59 3.31 -36.55
C LEU A 286 -2.54 3.17 -35.04
N THR A 287 -1.64 3.92 -34.40
CA THR A 287 -1.47 3.92 -32.95
C THR A 287 -1.94 5.25 -32.39
N HIS A 288 -3.10 5.23 -31.73
CA HIS A 288 -3.62 6.36 -30.97
C HIS A 288 -2.85 6.58 -29.66
N ILE A 289 -3.07 7.73 -29.02
CA ILE A 289 -2.42 8.07 -27.75
C ILE A 289 -3.50 8.19 -26.70
N LEU A 290 -3.36 7.43 -25.61
CA LEU A 290 -4.17 7.60 -24.40
C LEU A 290 -3.47 8.53 -23.41
N ALA A 291 -4.25 9.20 -22.57
CA ALA A 291 -3.73 10.01 -21.47
C ALA A 291 -4.67 9.96 -20.27
N LYS A 292 -4.07 9.78 -19.09
CA LYS A 292 -4.72 9.81 -17.78
C LYS A 292 -3.75 10.40 -16.76
N VAL A 293 -4.30 10.98 -15.70
CA VAL A 293 -3.57 11.45 -14.52
C VAL A 293 -4.46 11.18 -13.31
N GLU A 294 -3.87 10.62 -12.25
CA GLU A 294 -4.53 10.42 -10.96
C GLU A 294 -3.75 11.09 -9.83
N THR A 295 -4.38 11.17 -8.66
CA THR A 295 -3.71 11.62 -7.43
C THR A 295 -3.95 10.63 -6.31
N HIS A 296 -3.01 10.50 -5.38
CA HIS A 296 -3.12 9.60 -4.24
C HIS A 296 -2.77 10.29 -2.92
N ASN A 297 -3.42 11.44 -2.70
CA ASN A 297 -3.02 12.42 -1.69
C ASN A 297 -3.17 11.90 -0.25
N HIS A 298 -4.36 11.42 0.11
CA HIS A 298 -4.66 11.01 1.48
C HIS A 298 -3.80 9.81 1.93
N PRO A 299 -3.66 8.72 1.15
CA PRO A 299 -2.79 7.60 1.52
C PRO A 299 -1.32 8.01 1.63
N THR A 300 -0.82 8.87 0.73
CA THR A 300 0.56 9.36 0.75
C THR A 300 0.87 10.19 2.00
N ALA A 301 -0.12 10.92 2.54
CA ALA A 301 0.05 11.63 3.81
C ALA A 301 0.22 10.68 5.01
N ILE A 302 -0.27 9.44 4.92
CA ILE A 302 -0.23 8.45 6.01
C ILE A 302 1.00 7.53 5.89
N SER A 303 1.23 6.96 4.71
CA SER A 303 2.37 6.08 4.42
C SER A 303 2.87 6.41 3.00
N PRO A 304 3.90 7.27 2.86
CA PRO A 304 4.23 7.88 1.58
C PRO A 304 4.69 6.89 0.50
N PHE A 305 5.54 5.91 0.86
CA PHE A 305 6.05 4.92 -0.09
C PHE A 305 4.92 4.11 -0.75
N PRO A 306 4.07 3.38 -0.01
CA PRO A 306 2.96 2.63 -0.62
C PRO A 306 1.87 3.55 -1.18
N GLY A 307 1.67 4.74 -0.62
CA GLY A 307 0.71 5.71 -1.17
C GLY A 307 1.11 6.18 -2.57
N ALA A 308 2.37 6.51 -2.78
CA ALA A 308 2.87 6.93 -4.08
C ALA A 308 2.94 5.76 -5.08
N SER A 309 3.40 4.58 -4.65
CA SER A 309 3.53 3.40 -5.53
C SER A 309 2.18 2.89 -6.04
N THR A 310 1.16 2.89 -5.18
CA THR A 310 -0.20 2.50 -5.58
C THR A 310 -0.92 3.59 -6.36
N GLY A 311 -0.53 4.86 -6.19
CA GLY A 311 -0.94 5.95 -7.07
C GLY A 311 -0.49 5.71 -8.51
N SER A 312 0.81 5.48 -8.74
CA SER A 312 1.34 5.10 -10.05
C SER A 312 0.72 3.80 -10.56
N GLY A 313 0.62 2.79 -9.69
CA GLY A 313 0.08 1.48 -10.08
C GLY A 313 -1.41 1.50 -10.43
N GLY A 314 -2.20 2.38 -9.82
CA GLY A 314 -3.61 2.59 -10.15
C GLY A 314 -3.77 3.21 -11.54
N GLU A 315 -3.05 4.30 -11.77
CA GLU A 315 -3.06 5.03 -13.04
C GLU A 315 -2.60 4.14 -14.22
N ILE A 316 -1.51 3.38 -14.04
CA ILE A 316 -1.03 2.41 -15.05
C ILE A 316 -2.09 1.33 -15.38
N ARG A 317 -2.93 0.92 -14.42
CA ARG A 317 -4.01 -0.05 -14.69
C ARG A 317 -5.13 0.56 -15.52
N ASP A 318 -5.46 1.82 -15.29
CA ASP A 318 -6.45 2.53 -16.10
C ASP A 318 -5.99 2.68 -17.55
N GLU A 319 -4.70 3.02 -17.74
CA GLU A 319 -4.08 3.03 -19.06
C GLU A 319 -4.15 1.66 -19.74
N GLY A 320 -3.92 0.55 -19.01
CA GLY A 320 -4.02 -0.80 -19.57
C GLY A 320 -5.46 -1.27 -19.84
N ALA A 321 -6.42 -0.78 -19.08
CA ALA A 321 -7.83 -1.16 -19.14
C ALA A 321 -8.66 -0.33 -20.14
N THR A 322 -8.07 0.70 -20.77
CA THR A 322 -8.78 1.55 -21.74
C THR A 322 -9.21 0.73 -22.96
N GLY A 323 -10.47 0.90 -23.38
CA GLY A 323 -11.08 0.19 -24.49
C GLY A 323 -11.16 -1.32 -24.27
N ARG A 324 -10.40 -2.08 -25.07
CA ARG A 324 -10.36 -3.56 -25.02
C ARG A 324 -8.97 -4.09 -24.63
N GLY A 325 -8.18 -3.23 -24.00
CA GLY A 325 -6.78 -3.46 -23.71
C GLY A 325 -5.90 -2.50 -24.50
N SER A 326 -5.03 -1.80 -23.77
CA SER A 326 -4.04 -0.86 -24.31
C SER A 326 -2.71 -1.02 -23.58
N ARG A 327 -1.69 -0.25 -23.99
CA ARG A 327 -0.33 -0.39 -23.51
C ARG A 327 0.21 0.91 -22.94
N PRO A 328 0.47 0.97 -21.63
CA PRO A 328 1.20 2.08 -20.99
C PRO A 328 2.54 2.34 -21.67
N LYS A 329 2.94 3.61 -21.77
CA LYS A 329 4.17 4.01 -22.49
C LYS A 329 5.13 4.86 -21.67
N ALA A 330 4.65 5.92 -21.03
CA ALA A 330 5.47 6.83 -20.25
C ALA A 330 4.62 7.45 -19.14
N GLY A 331 5.19 7.54 -17.93
CA GLY A 331 4.54 8.14 -16.77
C GLY A 331 5.15 9.49 -16.38
N LEU A 332 4.41 10.24 -15.57
CA LEU A 332 4.88 11.45 -14.90
C LEU A 332 4.49 11.38 -13.41
N ALA A 333 5.25 12.05 -12.55
CA ALA A 333 4.94 12.16 -11.13
C ALA A 333 5.04 13.63 -10.67
N GLY A 334 4.08 14.06 -9.85
CA GLY A 334 4.02 15.40 -9.29
C GLY A 334 3.82 15.37 -7.78
N PHE A 335 4.60 16.18 -7.05
CA PHE A 335 4.50 16.30 -5.60
C PHE A 335 4.37 17.76 -5.18
N SER A 336 3.48 18.02 -4.23
CA SER A 336 3.35 19.31 -3.56
C SER A 336 3.26 19.07 -2.06
N VAL A 337 4.22 19.62 -1.31
CA VAL A 337 4.36 19.40 0.14
C VAL A 337 4.59 20.73 0.86
N SER A 338 4.47 20.73 2.19
CA SER A 338 4.88 21.85 3.04
C SER A 338 6.42 22.04 3.02
N ASN A 339 6.92 23.01 3.78
CA ASN A 339 8.36 23.19 3.95
C ASN A 339 9.05 21.92 4.46
N LEU A 340 10.23 21.61 3.91
CA LEU A 340 10.94 20.36 4.21
C LEU A 340 11.57 20.40 5.60
N GLN A 341 12.05 21.56 6.04
CA GLN A 341 12.71 21.74 7.33
C GLN A 341 13.81 20.68 7.55
N ILE A 342 14.68 20.53 6.53
CA ILE A 342 15.77 19.56 6.56
C ILE A 342 16.66 19.86 7.78
N PRO A 343 16.92 18.88 8.67
CA PRO A 343 17.76 19.08 9.84
C PRO A 343 19.12 19.66 9.44
N GLU A 344 19.56 20.69 10.17
CA GLU A 344 20.83 21.42 9.92
C GLU A 344 20.91 22.14 8.56
N PHE A 345 19.81 22.21 7.81
CA PHE A 345 19.74 22.86 6.50
C PHE A 345 18.45 23.69 6.30
N ALA A 346 17.92 24.25 7.39
CA ALA A 346 16.72 25.08 7.35
C ALA A 346 16.93 26.37 6.53
N GLN A 347 15.92 26.74 5.74
CA GLN A 347 15.95 27.95 4.93
C GLN A 347 15.28 29.14 5.63
N ALA A 348 15.68 30.37 5.27
CA ALA A 348 15.23 31.58 5.97
C ALA A 348 13.71 31.83 5.92
N TRP A 349 12.99 31.26 4.95
CA TRP A 349 11.54 31.37 4.83
C TRP A 349 10.78 30.26 5.58
N GLU A 350 11.46 29.20 6.02
CA GLU A 350 10.82 28.07 6.67
C GLU A 350 10.45 28.42 8.11
N LYS A 351 9.23 28.05 8.49
CA LYS A 351 8.70 28.29 9.84
C LYS A 351 8.04 27.01 10.35
N ALA A 352 8.30 26.68 11.61
CA ALA A 352 7.70 25.53 12.26
C ALA A 352 6.26 25.85 12.69
N TYR A 353 5.29 25.07 12.22
CA TYR A 353 3.87 25.22 12.56
C TYR A 353 3.23 23.93 13.11
N GLY A 354 4.04 22.90 13.33
CA GLY A 354 3.58 21.57 13.74
C GLY A 354 2.91 20.78 12.61
N LYS A 355 2.49 19.55 12.93
CA LYS A 355 1.68 18.68 12.07
C LYS A 355 0.86 17.71 12.94
N PRO A 356 -0.26 17.17 12.46
CA PRO A 356 -0.94 16.06 13.13
C PRO A 356 0.02 14.88 13.33
N GLU A 357 -0.01 14.26 14.51
CA GLU A 357 0.88 13.14 14.84
C GLU A 357 0.67 11.90 13.94
N ARG A 358 -0.51 11.78 13.33
CA ARG A 358 -0.91 10.65 12.48
C ARG A 358 -0.44 10.72 11.02
N ILE A 359 0.13 11.85 10.58
CA ILE A 359 0.61 12.03 9.20
C ILE A 359 2.14 12.10 9.14
N ALA A 360 2.72 11.73 8.00
CA ALA A 360 4.12 11.92 7.67
C ALA A 360 4.48 13.43 7.59
N SER A 361 5.75 13.78 7.80
CA SER A 361 6.22 15.14 7.52
C SER A 361 6.39 15.37 6.00
N ALA A 362 6.51 16.63 5.58
CA ALA A 362 6.84 16.96 4.20
C ALA A 362 8.18 16.34 3.75
N LEU A 363 9.17 16.31 4.65
CA LEU A 363 10.45 15.66 4.40
C LEU A 363 10.30 14.15 4.21
N ASP A 364 9.55 13.49 5.10
CA ASP A 364 9.31 12.04 4.99
C ASP A 364 8.60 11.70 3.68
N ILE A 365 7.61 12.52 3.27
CA ILE A 365 6.93 12.37 1.97
C ILE A 365 7.93 12.49 0.82
N MET A 366 8.84 13.46 0.85
CA MET A 366 9.81 13.67 -0.24
C MET A 366 10.99 12.69 -0.21
N ILE A 367 11.22 11.98 0.89
CA ILE A 367 12.19 10.87 0.96
C ILE A 367 11.54 9.59 0.43
N GLU A 368 10.36 9.23 0.93
CA GLU A 368 9.76 7.91 0.71
C GLU A 368 8.79 7.88 -0.49
N GLY A 369 8.05 8.95 -0.74
CA GLY A 369 7.06 9.04 -1.82
C GLY A 369 7.67 8.92 -3.22
N PRO A 370 8.68 9.71 -3.60
CA PRO A 370 9.34 9.57 -4.89
C PRO A 370 9.97 8.20 -5.12
N LEU A 371 10.49 7.54 -4.06
CA LEU A 371 11.02 6.17 -4.14
C LEU A 371 9.92 5.13 -4.35
N GLY A 372 8.72 5.36 -3.83
CA GLY A 372 7.56 4.50 -4.09
C GLY A 372 7.00 4.69 -5.49
N ALA A 373 6.97 5.92 -6.01
CA ALA A 373 6.45 6.22 -7.35
C ALA A 373 7.35 5.72 -8.49
N ALA A 374 8.66 5.67 -8.27
CA ALA A 374 9.68 5.21 -9.22
C ALA A 374 9.81 3.68 -9.23
#